data_AF-A0A3L6D716-F1
#
_entry.id   AF-A0A3L6D716-F1
#
_cell.length_a   1.000
_cell.length_b   1.000
_cell.length_c   1.000
_cell.angle_alpha   90.00
_cell.angle_beta   90.00
_cell.angle_gamma   90.00
#
_symmetry.space_group_name_H-M   'P 1'
#
loop_
_entity.id
_entity.type
_entity.pdbx_description
1 polymer ?
#
loop_
_entity_poly.entity_id
_entity_poly.type
_entity_poly.pdbx_seq_one_letter_code
_entity_poly.pdbx_strand_id
1 'polypeptide(L)'
;MAAAGRPQQEKSIDDWLPINSRKAKWWYSAFHNVTAMVGAGVLGLPYAMSELGWGPGIAVMILSWIITLYTLWQMVEMHEMVPGKRFDRYHELGQHVFGDRLGLWIVVPQQLAVEVSLNIIYMVTGGQSLKKFHDVICDGGRCGGDLKLSYFIMIFASVHLVLSQLPNFNSISAVSLAAAVMSLSYSTIAWGASLHRGRSADVDYHLRATTTQGRCSASWEA
;
A
#
# COMPACT_ATOMS: atom_id res chain seq x y z
N MET A 1 3.50 -44.21 9.94
CA MET A 1 4.02 -42.99 10.59
C MET A 1 2.84 -42.10 10.92
N ALA A 2 2.57 -41.90 12.20
CA ALA A 2 1.43 -41.13 12.68
C ALA A 2 1.60 -39.65 12.33
N ALA A 3 0.57 -39.05 11.73
CA ALA A 3 0.47 -37.61 11.58
C ALA A 3 0.47 -36.98 12.98
N ALA A 4 1.55 -36.29 13.34
CA ALA A 4 1.61 -35.50 14.55
C ALA A 4 0.48 -34.45 14.48
N GLY A 5 -0.57 -34.66 15.26
CA GLY A 5 -1.68 -33.71 15.35
C GLY A 5 -1.16 -32.38 15.89
N ARG A 6 -1.50 -31.28 15.21
CA ARG A 6 -1.20 -29.92 15.68
C ARG A 6 -1.61 -29.76 17.15
N PRO A 7 -0.77 -29.14 18.01
CA PRO A 7 -1.13 -28.82 19.39
C PRO A 7 -2.47 -28.09 19.47
N GLN A 8 -3.28 -28.47 20.44
CA GLN A 8 -4.63 -27.94 20.65
C GLN A 8 -4.65 -26.42 20.85
N GLN A 9 -3.53 -25.87 21.35
CA GLN A 9 -3.30 -24.44 21.55
C GLN A 9 -3.15 -23.67 20.22
N GLU A 10 -2.46 -24.23 19.21
CA GLU A 10 -2.38 -23.61 17.87
C GLU A 10 -3.74 -23.54 17.20
N LYS A 11 -4.52 -24.63 17.26
CA LYS A 11 -5.91 -24.63 16.75
C LYS A 11 -6.77 -23.59 17.46
N SER A 12 -6.62 -23.43 18.77
CA SER A 12 -7.38 -22.43 19.54
C SER A 12 -7.01 -20.98 19.20
N ILE A 13 -5.74 -20.71 18.85
CA ILE A 13 -5.27 -19.40 18.40
C ILE A 13 -5.78 -19.12 16.99
N ASP A 14 -5.70 -20.11 16.10
CA ASP A 14 -6.23 -20.01 14.73
C ASP A 14 -7.74 -19.78 14.75
N ASP A 15 -8.50 -20.53 15.55
CA ASP A 15 -9.96 -20.41 15.69
C ASP A 15 -10.40 -19.10 16.35
N TRP A 16 -9.56 -18.51 17.20
CA TRP A 16 -9.80 -17.19 17.80
C TRP A 16 -9.60 -16.05 16.80
N LEU A 17 -8.80 -16.25 15.75
CA LEU A 17 -8.55 -15.22 14.76
C LEU A 17 -9.72 -15.11 13.77
N PRO A 18 -10.29 -13.92 13.55
CA PRO A 18 -11.46 -13.69 12.71
C PRO A 18 -11.26 -13.98 11.20
N ILE A 19 -10.10 -14.52 10.83
CA ILE A 19 -9.66 -14.87 9.48
C ILE A 19 -10.28 -16.21 9.00
N ASN A 20 -10.83 -17.03 9.92
CA ASN A 20 -11.36 -18.37 9.59
C ASN A 20 -12.80 -18.40 9.03
N SER A 21 -13.44 -17.25 8.81
CA SER A 21 -14.76 -17.20 8.14
C SER A 21 -14.61 -17.44 6.63
N ARG A 22 -14.70 -18.71 6.22
CA ARG A 22 -14.44 -19.18 4.84
C ARG A 22 -15.64 -19.02 3.90
N LYS A 23 -16.27 -17.85 3.88
CA LYS A 23 -17.43 -17.55 3.01
C LYS A 23 -17.12 -16.62 1.84
N ALA A 24 -15.87 -16.19 1.67
CA ALA A 24 -15.47 -15.27 0.61
C ALA A 24 -15.39 -15.98 -0.76
N LYS A 25 -15.90 -15.31 -1.80
CA LYS A 25 -15.85 -15.79 -3.19
C LYS A 25 -14.65 -15.17 -3.90
N TRP A 26 -14.19 -15.78 -5.01
CA TRP A 26 -12.95 -15.37 -5.69
C TRP A 26 -12.93 -13.88 -6.07
N TRP A 27 -14.08 -13.31 -6.45
CA TRP A 27 -14.16 -11.90 -6.80
C TRP A 27 -13.95 -10.97 -5.60
N TYR A 28 -14.37 -11.35 -4.39
CA TYR A 28 -14.06 -10.56 -3.19
C TYR A 28 -12.55 -10.48 -2.98
N SER A 29 -11.84 -11.60 -3.14
CA SER A 29 -10.37 -11.63 -3.09
C SER A 29 -9.74 -10.73 -4.16
N ALA A 30 -10.25 -10.79 -5.40
CA ALA A 30 -9.79 -9.92 -6.48
C ALA A 30 -10.00 -8.43 -6.16
N PHE A 31 -11.19 -8.02 -5.70
CA PHE A 31 -11.47 -6.63 -5.35
C PHE A 31 -10.64 -6.15 -4.15
N HIS A 32 -10.45 -6.98 -3.13
CA HIS A 32 -9.60 -6.62 -1.99
C HIS A 32 -8.13 -6.48 -2.38
N ASN A 33 -7.61 -7.38 -3.23
CA ASN A 33 -6.25 -7.25 -3.76
C ASN A 33 -6.07 -5.98 -4.59
N VAL A 34 -7.00 -5.69 -5.49
CA VAL A 34 -6.95 -4.45 -6.29
C VAL A 34 -7.01 -3.22 -5.39
N THR A 35 -7.92 -3.18 -4.41
CA THR A 35 -8.06 -2.03 -3.50
C THR A 35 -6.83 -1.88 -2.58
N ALA A 36 -6.19 -2.99 -2.19
CA ALA A 36 -4.96 -2.96 -1.42
C ALA A 36 -3.77 -2.40 -2.21
N MET A 37 -3.73 -2.65 -3.53
CA MET A 37 -2.66 -2.15 -4.41
C MET A 37 -2.92 -0.73 -4.91
N VAL A 38 -4.18 -0.41 -5.25
CA VAL A 38 -4.60 0.90 -5.77
C VAL A 38 -4.91 1.83 -4.59
N GLY A 39 -3.83 2.31 -3.96
CA GLY A 39 -3.89 3.26 -2.85
C GLY A 39 -3.01 4.50 -3.07
N ALA A 40 -2.58 5.11 -1.97
CA ALA A 40 -1.78 6.34 -1.99
C ALA A 40 -0.47 6.21 -2.79
N GLY A 41 0.08 5.00 -2.93
CA GLY A 41 1.29 4.73 -3.73
C GLY A 41 1.15 5.14 -5.20
N VAL A 42 -0.06 5.11 -5.77
CA VAL A 42 -0.30 5.52 -7.16
C VAL A 42 -0.13 7.04 -7.34
N LEU A 43 -0.36 7.84 -6.30
CA LEU A 43 -0.23 9.30 -6.37
C LEU A 43 1.23 9.76 -6.55
N GLY A 44 2.19 8.95 -6.09
CA GLY A 44 3.62 9.21 -6.30
C GLY A 44 4.13 8.78 -7.68
N LEU A 45 3.37 7.96 -8.42
CA LEU A 45 3.81 7.38 -9.68
C LEU A 45 4.12 8.43 -10.77
N PRO A 46 3.29 9.48 -10.99
CA PRO A 46 3.61 10.52 -11.96
C PRO A 46 4.92 11.25 -11.65
N TYR A 47 5.20 11.49 -10.36
CA TYR A 47 6.44 12.11 -9.91
C TYR A 47 7.64 11.20 -10.19
N ALA A 48 7.57 9.92 -9.80
CA ALA A 48 8.64 8.96 -10.08
C ALA A 48 8.90 8.79 -11.60
N MET A 49 7.85 8.77 -12.41
CA MET A 49 7.97 8.75 -13.88
C MET A 49 8.62 10.02 -14.43
N SER A 50 8.38 11.18 -13.81
CA SER A 50 9.03 12.44 -14.21
C SER A 50 10.52 12.46 -13.88
N GLU A 51 10.96 11.77 -12.82
CA GLU A 51 12.38 11.61 -12.48
C GLU A 51 13.11 10.67 -13.44
N LEU A 52 12.54 9.49 -13.68
CA LEU A 52 13.15 8.43 -14.47
C LEU A 52 13.05 8.65 -15.99
N GLY A 53 12.19 9.57 -16.43
CA GLY A 53 11.81 9.71 -17.83
C GLY A 53 11.00 8.52 -18.33
N TRP A 54 10.49 8.62 -19.56
CA TRP A 54 9.55 7.63 -20.08
C TRP A 54 10.19 6.27 -20.37
N GLY A 55 11.37 6.26 -21.00
CA GLY A 55 12.05 5.00 -21.36
C GLY A 55 12.36 4.13 -20.14
N PRO A 56 13.25 4.60 -19.24
CA PRO A 56 13.58 3.87 -18.01
C PRO A 56 12.37 3.66 -17.10
N GLY A 57 11.49 4.67 -16.97
CA GLY A 57 10.28 4.56 -16.15
C GLY A 57 9.34 3.44 -16.61
N ILE A 58 9.02 3.37 -17.90
CA ILE A 58 8.17 2.29 -18.45
C ILE A 58 8.85 0.93 -18.30
N ALA A 59 10.16 0.85 -18.57
CA ALA A 59 10.90 -0.41 -18.42
C ALA A 59 10.84 -0.95 -16.98
N VAL A 60 11.06 -0.09 -15.98
CA VAL A 60 10.94 -0.46 -14.56
C VAL A 60 9.52 -0.85 -14.19
N MET A 61 8.50 -0.16 -14.72
CA MET A 61 7.10 -0.50 -14.49
C MET A 61 6.72 -1.89 -15.04
N ILE A 62 7.16 -2.21 -16.26
CA ILE A 62 6.93 -3.54 -16.86
C ILE A 62 7.66 -4.61 -16.06
N LEU A 63 8.93 -4.37 -15.70
CA LEU A 63 9.70 -5.32 -14.91
C LEU A 63 9.08 -5.55 -13.53
N SER A 64 8.66 -4.48 -12.84
CA SER A 64 7.96 -4.55 -11.57
C SER A 64 6.66 -5.35 -11.67
N TRP A 65 5.89 -5.16 -12.75
CA TRP A 65 4.68 -5.93 -13.02
C TRP A 65 4.97 -7.42 -13.21
N ILE A 66 6.00 -7.78 -14.00
CA ILE A 66 6.41 -9.18 -14.20
C ILE A 66 6.82 -9.82 -12.87
N ILE A 67 7.68 -9.14 -12.09
CA ILE A 67 8.14 -9.63 -10.79
C ILE A 67 6.95 -9.82 -9.84
N THR A 68 6.03 -8.86 -9.79
CA THR A 68 4.85 -8.93 -8.91
C THR A 68 3.92 -10.08 -9.28
N LEU A 69 3.67 -10.29 -10.57
CA LEU A 69 2.87 -11.45 -11.02
C LEU A 69 3.56 -12.77 -10.68
N TYR A 70 4.87 -12.84 -10.89
CA TYR A 70 5.64 -14.05 -10.57
C TYR A 70 5.62 -14.36 -9.07
N THR A 71 5.82 -13.36 -8.21
CA THR A 71 5.80 -13.57 -6.75
C THR A 71 4.39 -13.90 -6.24
N LEU A 72 3.34 -13.30 -6.81
CA LEU A 72 1.95 -13.67 -6.52
C LEU A 72 1.66 -15.12 -6.90
N TRP A 73 2.15 -15.56 -8.08
CA TRP A 73 2.05 -16.96 -8.49
C TRP A 73 2.74 -17.88 -7.48
N GLN A 74 3.99 -17.58 -7.13
CA GLN A 74 4.73 -18.39 -6.15
C GLN A 74 4.03 -18.45 -4.79
N MET A 75 3.47 -17.33 -4.33
CA MET A 75 2.70 -17.26 -3.09
C MET A 75 1.50 -18.21 -3.08
N VAL A 76 0.76 -18.27 -4.19
CA VAL A 76 -0.38 -19.18 -4.34
C VAL A 76 0.06 -20.64 -4.29
N GLU A 77 1.12 -21.00 -5.02
CA GLU A 77 1.66 -22.36 -5.01
C GLU A 77 2.22 -22.76 -3.64
N MET A 78 2.92 -21.85 -2.96
CA MET A 78 3.49 -22.10 -1.63
C MET A 78 2.42 -22.21 -0.53
N HIS A 79 1.26 -21.59 -0.71
CA HIS A 79 0.15 -21.64 0.25
C HIS A 79 -0.33 -23.07 0.55
N GLU A 80 -0.31 -23.96 -0.46
CA GLU A 80 -0.71 -25.37 -0.36
C GLU A 80 0.40 -26.35 -0.79
N MET A 81 1.67 -25.97 -0.67
CA MET A 81 2.80 -26.80 -1.15
C MET A 81 2.91 -28.18 -0.49
N VAL A 82 2.28 -28.37 0.68
CA VAL A 82 2.22 -29.67 1.37
C VAL A 82 0.76 -30.15 1.39
N PRO A 83 0.45 -31.34 0.85
CA PRO A 83 -0.90 -31.89 0.87
C PRO A 83 -1.50 -31.90 2.29
N GLY A 84 -2.66 -31.26 2.45
CA GLY A 84 -3.38 -31.20 3.72
C GLY A 84 -2.88 -30.15 4.73
N LYS A 85 -1.85 -29.35 4.39
CA LYS A 85 -1.40 -28.21 5.20
C LYS A 85 -1.46 -26.92 4.39
N ARG A 86 -2.14 -25.92 4.94
CA ARG A 86 -2.16 -24.55 4.42
C ARG A 86 -1.22 -23.69 5.23
N PHE A 87 -0.49 -22.82 4.55
CA PHE A 87 0.36 -21.81 5.16
C PHE A 87 -0.30 -20.46 4.97
N ASP A 88 -1.15 -20.06 5.91
CA ASP A 88 -1.93 -18.82 5.81
C ASP A 88 -1.09 -17.57 6.16
N ARG A 89 0.12 -17.76 6.71
CA ARG A 89 1.03 -16.67 7.12
C ARG A 89 2.44 -16.87 6.60
N TYR A 90 3.09 -15.75 6.28
CA TYR A 90 4.48 -15.76 5.83
C TYR A 90 5.44 -16.44 6.82
N HIS A 91 5.29 -16.18 8.12
CA HIS A 91 6.19 -16.77 9.10
C HIS A 91 5.97 -18.28 9.27
N GLU A 92 4.75 -18.80 9.11
CA GLU A 92 4.47 -20.24 9.16
C GLU A 92 5.16 -20.96 7.98
N LEU A 93 5.09 -20.36 6.80
CA LEU A 93 5.81 -20.83 5.62
C LEU A 93 7.33 -20.76 5.84
N GLY A 94 7.83 -19.64 6.37
CA GLY A 94 9.24 -19.46 6.68
C GLY A 94 9.75 -20.50 7.70
N GLN A 95 8.99 -20.77 8.75
CA GLN A 95 9.30 -21.80 9.74
C GLN A 95 9.31 -23.20 9.13
N HIS A 96 8.42 -23.47 8.17
CA HIS A 96 8.41 -24.74 7.47
C HIS A 96 9.66 -24.97 6.61
N VAL A 97 10.13 -23.93 5.91
CA VAL A 97 11.27 -24.04 4.98
C VAL A 97 12.61 -23.93 5.70
N PHE A 98 12.74 -23.00 6.64
CA PHE A 98 14.02 -22.67 7.29
C PHE A 98 14.14 -23.21 8.73
N GLY A 99 13.07 -23.79 9.28
CA GLY A 99 12.99 -24.25 10.66
C GLY A 99 12.42 -23.20 11.63
N ASP A 100 11.95 -23.65 12.79
CA ASP A 100 11.10 -22.86 13.70
C ASP A 100 11.69 -21.52 14.14
N ARG A 101 12.99 -21.46 14.40
CA ARG A 101 13.67 -20.23 14.85
C ARG A 101 14.15 -19.38 13.68
N LEU A 102 14.83 -20.00 12.72
CA LEU A 102 15.44 -19.27 11.61
C LEU A 102 14.38 -18.66 10.68
N GLY A 103 13.29 -19.38 10.43
CA GLY A 103 12.16 -18.89 9.64
C GLY A 103 11.51 -17.63 10.24
N LEU A 104 11.32 -17.59 11.56
CA LEU A 104 10.81 -16.40 12.25
C LEU A 104 11.77 -15.21 12.10
N TRP A 105 13.07 -15.42 12.37
CA TRP A 105 14.06 -14.35 12.33
C TRP A 105 14.33 -13.80 10.92
N ILE A 106 14.06 -14.56 9.87
CA ILE A 106 14.17 -14.07 8.49
C ILE A 106 12.90 -13.30 8.10
N VAL A 107 11.73 -13.90 8.31
CA VAL A 107 10.47 -13.38 7.77
C VAL A 107 9.91 -12.22 8.58
N VAL A 108 9.87 -12.35 9.91
CA VAL A 108 9.19 -11.38 10.78
C VAL A 108 9.83 -10.00 10.72
N PRO A 109 11.17 -9.83 10.76
CA PRO A 109 11.76 -8.50 10.65
C PRO A 109 11.47 -7.80 9.33
N GLN A 110 11.46 -8.54 8.22
CA GLN A 110 11.11 -7.99 6.90
C GLN A 110 9.64 -7.55 6.85
N GLN A 111 8.74 -8.39 7.36
CA GLN A 111 7.32 -8.09 7.44
C GLN A 111 7.06 -6.85 8.30
N LEU A 112 7.63 -6.79 9.51
CA LEU A 112 7.49 -5.64 10.41
C LEU A 112 8.09 -4.36 9.81
N ALA A 113 9.25 -4.45 9.15
CA ALA A 113 9.87 -3.30 8.52
C ALA A 113 8.95 -2.68 7.45
N VAL A 114 8.32 -3.51 6.62
CA VAL A 114 7.37 -3.05 5.59
C VAL A 114 6.09 -2.49 6.22
N GLU A 115 5.50 -3.20 7.18
CA GLU A 115 4.25 -2.80 7.82
C GLU A 115 4.38 -1.47 8.60
N VAL A 116 5.44 -1.33 9.41
CA VAL A 116 5.71 -0.10 10.17
C VAL A 116 6.00 1.07 9.24
N SER A 117 6.81 0.86 8.20
CA SER A 117 7.14 1.91 7.23
C SER A 117 5.90 2.40 6.50
N LEU A 118 5.04 1.48 6.03
CA LEU A 118 3.79 1.82 5.38
C LEU A 118 2.87 2.61 6.31
N ASN A 119 2.73 2.18 7.58
CA ASN A 119 1.90 2.89 8.55
C ASN A 119 2.39 4.33 8.74
N ILE A 120 3.68 4.56 8.90
CA ILE A 120 4.26 5.91 9.03
C ILE A 120 3.94 6.75 7.79
N ILE A 121 4.17 6.21 6.58
CA ILE A 121 3.91 6.92 5.32
C ILE A 121 2.44 7.31 5.21
N TYR A 122 1.51 6.40 5.55
CA TYR A 122 0.08 6.67 5.51
C TYR A 122 -0.34 7.74 6.52
N MET A 123 0.23 7.75 7.73
CA MET A 123 -0.05 8.77 8.74
C MET A 123 0.40 10.17 8.28
N VAL A 124 1.61 10.26 7.73
CA VAL A 124 2.15 11.52 7.20
C VAL A 124 1.32 11.99 6.00
N THR A 125 1.06 11.10 5.04
CA THR A 125 0.30 11.43 3.82
C THR A 125 -1.13 11.88 4.16
N GLY A 126 -1.82 11.16 5.05
CA GLY A 126 -3.16 11.53 5.51
C GLY A 126 -3.19 12.88 6.23
N GLY A 127 -2.20 13.14 7.08
CA GLY A 127 -2.03 14.45 7.73
C GLY A 127 -1.79 15.58 6.72
N GLN A 128 -0.97 15.35 5.69
CA GLN A 128 -0.75 16.32 4.61
C GLN A 128 -2.03 16.60 3.82
N SER A 129 -2.82 15.56 3.50
CA SER A 129 -4.11 15.72 2.83
C SER A 129 -5.10 16.54 3.67
N LEU A 130 -5.19 16.27 4.98
CA LEU A 130 -6.03 17.05 5.90
C LEU A 130 -5.59 18.51 5.99
N LYS A 131 -4.28 18.78 6.08
CA LYS A 131 -3.75 20.15 6.06
C LYS A 131 -4.14 20.86 4.76
N LYS A 132 -3.95 20.21 3.61
CA LYS A 132 -4.32 20.80 2.31
C LYS A 132 -5.82 21.11 2.22
N PHE A 133 -6.66 20.21 2.72
CA PHE A 133 -8.10 20.44 2.78
C PHE A 133 -8.46 21.64 3.67
N HIS A 134 -7.84 21.72 4.85
CA HIS A 134 -7.98 22.87 5.73
C HIS A 134 -7.55 24.17 5.03
N ASP A 135 -6.36 24.20 4.42
CA ASP A 135 -5.82 25.38 3.75
C ASP A 135 -6.74 25.88 2.61
N VAL A 136 -7.39 24.96 1.88
CA VAL A 136 -8.36 25.30 0.82
C VAL A 136 -9.65 25.91 1.38
N ILE A 137 -10.20 25.37 2.47
CA ILE A 137 -11.44 25.89 3.08
C ILE A 137 -11.18 27.22 3.80
N CYS A 138 -10.02 27.34 4.40
CA CYS A 138 -9.62 28.46 5.24
C CYS A 138 -8.97 29.60 4.46
N ASP A 139 -8.98 29.54 3.13
CA ASP A 139 -8.43 30.57 2.27
C ASP A 139 -9.07 31.95 2.55
N GLY A 140 -8.23 32.99 2.59
CA GLY A 140 -8.62 34.36 2.94
C GLY A 140 -8.76 34.66 4.44
N GLY A 141 -8.13 33.89 5.33
CA GLY A 141 -8.08 34.19 6.77
C GLY A 141 -9.32 33.77 7.57
N ARG A 142 -10.12 32.84 7.02
CA ARG A 142 -11.35 32.32 7.66
C ARG A 142 -11.09 31.43 8.87
N CYS A 143 -9.90 30.84 8.97
CA CYS A 143 -9.50 30.00 10.10
C CYS A 143 -8.27 30.60 10.76
N GLY A 144 -8.22 30.55 12.09
CA GLY A 144 -7.17 31.15 12.88
C GLY A 144 -5.82 30.47 12.67
N GLY A 145 -4.95 31.11 11.88
CA GLY A 145 -3.52 30.82 11.77
C GLY A 145 -3.13 29.53 11.05
N ASP A 146 -1.85 29.45 10.66
CA ASP A 146 -1.27 28.26 10.03
C ASP A 146 -0.96 27.20 11.10
N LEU A 147 -1.66 26.07 11.02
CA LEU A 147 -1.49 24.94 11.93
C LEU A 147 -0.33 24.06 11.44
N LYS A 148 0.53 23.64 12.38
CA LYS A 148 1.63 22.70 12.07
C LYS A 148 1.07 21.38 11.54
N LEU A 149 1.77 20.80 10.55
CA LEU A 149 1.45 19.50 9.97
C LEU A 149 1.31 18.39 11.05
N SER A 150 2.12 18.46 12.11
CA SER A 150 2.06 17.50 13.22
C SER A 150 0.67 17.39 13.85
N TYR A 151 -0.09 18.49 13.93
CA TYR A 151 -1.46 18.44 14.47
C TYR A 151 -2.40 17.67 13.55
N PHE A 152 -2.31 17.87 12.24
CA PHE A 152 -3.12 17.13 11.27
C PHE A 152 -2.77 15.64 11.23
N ILE A 153 -1.49 15.30 11.39
CA ILE A 153 -1.05 13.90 11.54
C ILE A 153 -1.68 13.29 12.80
N MET A 154 -1.65 13.99 13.93
CA MET A 154 -2.26 13.49 15.17
C MET A 154 -3.78 13.32 15.06
N ILE A 155 -4.47 14.23 14.38
CA ILE A 155 -5.91 14.10 14.09
C ILE A 155 -6.17 12.85 13.25
N PHE A 156 -5.42 12.64 12.17
CA PHE A 156 -5.56 11.47 11.32
C PHE A 156 -5.28 10.16 12.08
N ALA A 157 -4.23 10.16 12.90
CA ALA A 157 -3.84 9.02 13.74
C ALA A 157 -4.92 8.68 14.78
N SER A 158 -5.58 9.67 15.37
CA SER A 158 -6.65 9.44 16.36
C SER A 158 -7.81 8.64 15.77
N VAL A 159 -8.21 8.94 14.52
CA VAL A 159 -9.25 8.19 13.81
C VAL A 159 -8.80 6.75 13.56
N HIS A 160 -7.54 6.54 13.15
CA HIS A 160 -6.98 5.20 12.91
C HIS A 160 -6.87 4.38 14.19
N LEU A 161 -6.55 5.02 15.32
CA LEU A 161 -6.49 4.37 16.62
C LEU A 161 -7.86 3.83 17.05
N VAL A 162 -8.94 4.57 16.77
CA VAL A 162 -10.31 4.10 17.01
C VAL A 162 -10.67 2.95 16.07
N LEU A 163 -10.35 3.08 14.78
CA LEU A 163 -10.60 2.03 13.80
C LEU A 163 -9.82 0.75 14.10
N SER A 164 -8.61 0.84 14.67
CA SER A 164 -7.80 -0.34 15.02
C SER A 164 -8.36 -1.14 16.20
N GLN A 165 -9.30 -0.59 16.97
CA GLN A 165 -10.00 -1.34 18.01
C GLN A 165 -11.11 -2.24 17.44
N LEU A 166 -11.45 -2.11 16.15
CA LEU A 166 -12.46 -2.94 15.52
C LEU A 166 -11.93 -4.37 15.34
N PRO A 167 -12.66 -5.40 15.81
CA PRO A 167 -12.10 -6.73 16.01
C PRO A 167 -11.87 -7.52 14.72
N ASN A 168 -12.42 -7.10 13.58
CA ASN A 168 -12.29 -7.84 12.32
C ASN A 168 -12.42 -6.95 11.07
N PHE A 169 -11.91 -7.43 9.93
CA PHE A 169 -11.99 -6.73 8.64
C PHE A 169 -13.41 -6.51 8.13
N ASN A 170 -14.36 -7.40 8.45
CA ASN A 170 -15.77 -7.18 8.07
C ASN A 170 -16.35 -5.92 8.74
N SER A 171 -15.90 -5.59 9.97
CA SER A 171 -16.28 -4.36 10.68
C SER A 171 -15.73 -3.09 10.02
N ILE A 172 -14.71 -3.20 9.15
CA ILE A 172 -14.07 -2.09 8.44
C ILE A 172 -14.47 -2.09 6.95
N SER A 173 -15.34 -3.01 6.50
CA SER A 173 -15.76 -3.14 5.11
C SER A 173 -16.28 -1.83 4.48
N ALA A 174 -16.96 -0.98 5.27
CA ALA A 174 -17.40 0.34 4.83
C ALA A 174 -16.22 1.28 4.49
N VAL A 175 -15.15 1.25 5.28
CA VAL A 175 -13.92 2.02 5.02
C VAL A 175 -13.23 1.48 3.77
N SER A 176 -13.15 0.16 3.60
CA SER A 176 -12.60 -0.44 2.38
C SER A 176 -13.39 -0.05 1.12
N LEU A 177 -14.73 -0.02 1.22
CA LEU A 177 -15.59 0.44 0.13
C LEU A 177 -15.35 1.92 -0.18
N ALA A 178 -15.29 2.77 0.85
CA ALA A 178 -14.99 4.19 0.69
C ALA A 178 -13.61 4.42 0.03
N ALA A 179 -12.59 3.67 0.46
CA ALA A 179 -11.26 3.71 -0.14
C ALA A 179 -11.31 3.31 -1.63
N ALA A 180 -12.03 2.25 -1.98
CA ALA A 180 -12.18 1.83 -3.38
C ALA A 180 -12.87 2.91 -4.24
N VAL A 181 -13.95 3.52 -3.73
CA VAL A 181 -14.67 4.62 -4.42
C VAL A 181 -13.76 5.83 -4.62
N MET A 182 -12.99 6.21 -3.59
CA MET A 182 -12.02 7.32 -3.68
C MET A 182 -10.93 6.99 -4.70
N SER A 183 -10.44 5.76 -4.73
CA SER A 183 -9.43 5.29 -5.68
C SER A 183 -9.87 5.38 -7.14
N LEU A 184 -11.10 4.96 -7.42
CA LEU A 184 -11.69 5.13 -8.74
C LEU A 184 -11.87 6.62 -9.06
N SER A 185 -12.36 7.41 -8.10
CA SER A 185 -12.63 8.83 -8.30
C SER A 185 -11.38 9.63 -8.67
N TYR A 186 -10.29 9.53 -7.90
CA TYR A 186 -9.07 10.27 -8.22
C TYR A 186 -8.45 9.78 -9.54
N SER A 187 -8.55 8.49 -9.85
CA SER A 187 -8.04 7.94 -11.11
C SER A 187 -8.82 8.46 -12.31
N THR A 188 -10.15 8.52 -12.20
CA THR A 188 -11.03 9.11 -13.23
C THR A 188 -10.76 10.59 -13.40
N ILE A 189 -10.59 11.35 -12.31
CA ILE A 189 -10.24 12.78 -12.37
C ILE A 189 -8.89 12.97 -13.05
N ALA A 190 -7.86 12.20 -12.67
CA ALA A 190 -6.52 12.30 -13.27
C ALA A 190 -6.55 11.99 -14.77
N TRP A 191 -7.26 10.93 -15.18
CA TRP A 191 -7.43 10.57 -16.58
C TRP A 191 -8.21 11.64 -17.36
N GLY A 192 -9.36 12.09 -16.84
CA GLY A 192 -10.19 13.12 -17.47
C GLY A 192 -9.47 14.46 -17.60
N ALA A 193 -8.78 14.90 -16.55
CA ALA A 193 -7.98 16.14 -16.57
C ALA A 193 -6.83 16.05 -17.59
N SER A 194 -6.19 14.90 -17.70
CA SER A 194 -5.11 14.67 -18.68
C SER A 194 -5.65 14.73 -20.12
N LEU A 195 -6.80 14.10 -20.38
CA LEU A 195 -7.46 14.18 -21.69
C LEU A 195 -7.89 15.60 -22.05
N HIS A 196 -8.52 16.31 -21.10
CA HIS A 196 -8.98 17.69 -21.31
C HIS A 196 -7.81 18.64 -21.59
N ARG A 197 -6.70 18.49 -20.86
CA ARG A 197 -5.51 19.35 -21.04
C ARG A 197 -4.80 19.08 -22.37
N GLY A 198 -4.94 17.87 -22.92
CA GLY A 198 -4.36 17.49 -24.20
C GLY A 198 -2.82 17.44 -24.18
N ARG A 199 -2.23 17.28 -25.37
CA ARG A 199 -0.78 17.21 -25.53
C ARG A 199 -0.15 18.58 -25.30
N SER A 200 0.72 18.69 -24.30
CA SER A 200 1.56 19.88 -24.13
C SER A 200 2.69 19.89 -25.17
N ALA A 201 2.94 21.05 -25.78
CA ALA A 201 3.82 21.17 -26.94
C ALA A 201 5.33 21.01 -26.61
N ASP A 202 5.72 21.21 -25.36
CA ASP A 202 7.12 21.30 -24.93
C ASP A 202 7.42 20.38 -23.73
N VAL A 203 7.10 19.09 -23.89
CA VAL A 203 7.34 18.07 -22.86
C VAL A 203 8.63 17.33 -23.18
N ASP A 204 9.58 17.41 -22.25
CA ASP A 204 10.79 16.58 -22.27
C ASP A 204 10.51 15.25 -21.58
N TYR A 205 10.79 14.15 -22.29
CA TYR A 205 10.56 12.78 -21.84
C TYR A 205 11.84 12.05 -21.41
N HIS A 206 12.99 12.75 -21.47
CA HIS A 206 14.28 12.23 -21.02
C HIS A 206 14.39 12.27 -19.49
N LEU A 207 15.50 11.72 -18.97
CA LEU A 207 15.80 11.75 -17.55
C LEU A 207 15.76 13.18 -17.02
N ARG A 208 15.13 13.42 -15.87
CA ARG A 208 14.98 14.78 -15.32
C ARG A 208 16.30 15.52 -15.23
N ALA A 209 17.36 14.83 -14.79
CA ALA A 209 18.72 15.37 -14.68
C ALA A 209 19.29 15.89 -16.03
N THR A 210 18.83 15.37 -17.16
CA THR A 210 19.26 15.79 -18.51
C THR A 210 18.43 16.92 -19.10
N THR A 211 17.29 17.23 -18.48
CA THR A 211 16.41 18.33 -18.90
C THR A 211 16.95 19.69 -18.44
N THR A 212 16.54 20.76 -19.10
CA THR A 212 16.90 22.14 -18.70
C THR A 212 16.43 22.46 -17.27
N GLN A 213 15.25 21.98 -16.85
CA GLN A 213 14.76 22.17 -15.49
C GLN A 213 15.61 21.44 -14.45
N GLY A 214 16.02 20.19 -14.72
CA GLY A 214 16.87 19.42 -13.79
C GLY A 214 18.29 19.96 -13.67
N ARG A 215 18.84 20.51 -14.77
CA ARG A 215 20.15 21.21 -14.72
C ARG A 215 20.10 22.50 -13.92
N CYS A 216 19.03 23.29 -14.06
CA CYS A 216 18.86 24.50 -13.26
C CYS A 216 18.68 24.20 -11.77
N SER A 217 17.94 23.16 -11.38
CA SER A 217 17.79 22.82 -9.95
C SER A 217 19.09 22.34 -9.32
N ALA A 218 19.90 21.56 -10.05
CA ALA A 218 21.18 21.06 -9.55
C ALA A 218 22.24 22.16 -9.34
N SER A 219 22.15 23.28 -10.08
CA SER A 219 23.09 24.41 -9.92
C SER A 219 22.82 25.29 -8.69
N TRP A 220 21.68 25.15 -8.02
CA TRP A 220 21.37 25.90 -6.80
C TRP A 220 21.70 25.14 -5.51
N GLU A 221 22.03 23.85 -5.61
CA GLU A 221 22.37 22.97 -4.48
C GLU A 221 23.88 22.74 -4.33
N ALA A 222 24.70 23.32 -5.22
CA ALA A 222 26.17 23.32 -5.17
C ALA A 222 26.72 24.68 -4.73
#